data_AF-A0A1X1QRZ3-F1
#
_entry.id   AF-A0A1X1QRZ3-F1
#
_cell.length_a   1.000
_cell.length_b   1.000
_cell.length_c   1.000
_cell.angle_alpha   90.00
_cell.angle_beta   90.00
_cell.angle_gamma   90.00
#
_symmetry.space_group_name_H-M   'P 1'
#
loop_
_entity.id
_entity.type
_entity.pdbx_description
1 polymer ?
#
loop_
_entity_poly.entity_id
_entity_poly.type
_entity_poly.pdbx_seq_one_letter_code
_entity_poly.pdbx_strand_id
1 'polypeptide(L)'
;MKVDKVVGYTVSTRTEVSDRINNEYSHMAGVFERGATPVEVLEMKTAAICILQKIKHKDPAQYSSLLKSIDVDEDAPEELAIFS
;
A
#
# COMPACT_ATOMS: atom_id res chain seq x y z
N MET A 1 10.44 -43.92 49.71
CA MET A 1 9.47 -42.90 49.25
C MET A 1 9.84 -41.55 49.80
N LYS A 2 10.18 -40.58 48.94
CA LYS A 2 9.90 -39.14 49.12
C LYS A 2 10.27 -38.39 47.83
N VAL A 3 9.22 -38.22 47.04
CA VAL A 3 8.81 -37.13 46.14
C VAL A 3 9.86 -36.43 45.28
N ASP A 4 9.61 -36.52 43.98
CA ASP A 4 10.35 -35.96 42.86
C ASP A 4 10.45 -34.43 42.90
N LYS A 5 11.61 -33.92 42.43
CA LYS A 5 11.82 -32.51 42.16
C LYS A 5 11.11 -32.17 40.84
N VAL A 6 9.86 -31.71 40.94
CA VAL A 6 9.13 -31.15 39.79
C VAL A 6 9.83 -29.87 39.36
N VAL A 7 10.58 -29.96 38.27
CA VAL A 7 11.12 -28.82 37.54
C VAL A 7 9.93 -28.04 36.98
N GLY A 8 9.75 -26.82 37.47
CA GLY A 8 8.65 -25.94 37.08
C GLY A 8 8.72 -25.61 35.60
N TYR A 9 7.64 -25.91 34.89
CA TYR A 9 7.37 -25.33 33.58
C TYR A 9 7.13 -23.83 33.78
N THR A 10 8.00 -23.01 33.20
CA THR A 10 7.87 -21.55 33.20
C THR A 10 6.61 -21.15 32.42
N VAL A 11 5.66 -20.51 33.10
CA VAL A 11 4.54 -19.81 32.49
C VAL A 11 5.11 -18.58 31.78
N SER A 12 5.21 -18.61 30.45
CA SER A 12 5.52 -17.42 29.64
C SER A 12 4.50 -16.34 29.96
N THR A 13 5.01 -15.20 30.44
CA THR A 13 4.24 -14.14 31.08
C THR A 13 3.54 -13.27 30.05
N ARG A 14 2.23 -13.00 30.25
CA ARG A 14 1.36 -12.09 29.45
C ARG A 14 1.97 -10.72 29.10
N THR A 15 2.98 -10.29 29.84
CA THR A 15 3.70 -9.01 29.67
C THR A 15 4.55 -9.00 28.40
N GLU A 16 5.21 -10.09 28.05
CA GLU A 16 6.13 -10.18 26.89
C GLU A 16 5.39 -9.95 25.56
N VAL A 17 4.17 -10.48 25.46
CA VAL A 17 3.31 -10.29 24.28
C VAL A 17 2.78 -8.87 24.21
N SER A 18 2.47 -8.26 25.37
CA SER A 18 1.96 -6.89 25.44
C SER A 18 3.04 -5.88 25.03
N ASP A 19 4.28 -6.10 25.45
CA ASP A 19 5.42 -5.25 25.08
C ASP A 19 5.71 -5.33 23.57
N ARG A 20 5.61 -6.53 22.99
CA ARG A 20 5.73 -6.71 21.53
C ARG A 20 4.61 -6.00 20.78
N ILE A 21 3.35 -6.14 21.23
CA ILE A 21 2.21 -5.45 20.62
C ILE A 21 2.42 -3.92 20.67
N ASN A 22 2.85 -3.40 21.81
CA ASN A 22 3.11 -1.97 21.98
C ASN A 22 4.26 -1.48 21.08
N ASN A 23 5.31 -2.28 20.92
CA ASN A 23 6.42 -2.00 20.02
C ASN A 23 5.96 -1.93 18.55
N GLU A 24 5.21 -2.92 18.07
CA GLU A 24 4.66 -2.92 16.71
C GLU A 24 3.66 -1.78 16.49
N TYR A 25 2.81 -1.48 17.48
CA TYR A 25 1.87 -0.37 17.42
C TYR A 25 2.59 0.98 17.27
N SER A 26 3.69 1.19 18.00
CA SER A 26 4.52 2.39 17.85
C SER A 26 5.16 2.52 16.45
N HIS A 27 5.49 1.39 15.82
CA HIS A 27 6.00 1.36 14.45
C HIS A 27 4.92 1.69 13.41
N MET A 28 3.69 1.19 13.61
CA MET A 28 2.55 1.45 12.73
C MET A 28 1.97 2.86 12.87
N ALA A 29 2.01 3.45 14.08
CA ALA A 29 1.53 4.81 14.32
C ALA A 29 2.34 5.87 13.55
N GLY A 30 3.62 5.63 13.28
CA GLY A 30 4.50 6.54 12.52
C GLY A 30 4.37 6.46 10.99
N VAL A 31 3.52 5.57 10.46
CA VAL A 31 3.30 5.39 9.01
C VAL A 31 2.16 6.27 8.50
N PHE A 32 1.18 6.62 9.35
CA PHE A 32 0.07 7.47 8.95
C PHE A 32 0.51 8.90 8.58
N GLU A 33 1.51 9.47 9.26
CA GLU A 33 2.01 10.82 8.92
C GLU A 33 2.82 10.86 7.61
N ARG A 34 3.43 9.74 7.20
CA ARG A 34 4.16 9.62 5.93
C ARG A 34 3.28 9.25 4.74
N GLY A 35 2.10 8.69 5.00
CA GLY A 35 1.09 8.40 3.97
C GLY A 35 0.08 9.53 3.72
N ALA A 36 0.05 10.56 4.58
CA ALA A 36 -1.01 11.56 4.61
C ALA A 36 -0.65 12.92 4.00
N THR A 37 0.57 13.14 3.51
CA THR A 37 0.79 14.24 2.57
C THR A 37 0.49 13.72 1.17
N PRO A 38 -0.57 14.19 0.49
CA PRO A 38 -0.71 14.00 -0.94
C PRO A 38 0.51 14.69 -1.54
N VAL A 39 1.50 13.89 -1.89
CA VAL A 39 2.63 14.37 -2.64
C VAL A 39 2.09 14.53 -4.07
N GLU A 40 1.39 15.65 -4.30
CA GLU A 40 1.13 16.24 -5.60
C GLU A 40 2.49 16.65 -6.21
N VAL A 41 3.41 15.70 -6.44
CA VAL A 41 4.58 16.01 -7.28
C VAL A 41 4.06 16.00 -8.71
N LEU A 42 4.10 17.18 -9.33
CA LEU A 42 3.91 17.37 -10.77
C LEU A 42 4.67 16.32 -11.60
N GLU A 43 5.86 15.91 -11.14
CA GLU A 43 6.69 14.85 -11.72
C GLU A 43 6.01 13.48 -11.76
N MET A 44 5.17 13.11 -10.78
CA MET A 44 4.45 11.83 -10.80
C MET A 44 3.35 11.84 -11.86
N LYS A 45 2.65 12.97 -12.02
CA LYS A 45 1.70 13.18 -13.13
C LYS A 45 2.43 13.13 -14.47
N THR A 46 3.57 13.81 -14.60
CA THR A 46 4.42 13.79 -15.80
C THR A 46 4.91 12.37 -16.13
N ALA A 47 5.36 11.62 -15.13
CA ALA A 47 5.81 10.24 -15.30
C ALA A 47 4.66 9.33 -15.76
N ALA A 48 3.48 9.45 -15.14
CA ALA A 48 2.29 8.69 -15.54
C ALA A 48 1.91 8.98 -17.00
N ILE A 49 1.88 10.25 -17.41
CA ILE A 49 1.61 10.65 -18.80
C ILE A 49 2.63 10.04 -19.75
N CYS A 50 3.92 10.13 -19.43
CA CYS A 50 4.99 9.58 -20.27
C CYS A 50 4.86 8.05 -20.43
N ILE A 51 4.53 7.34 -19.35
CA ILE A 51 4.30 5.89 -19.37
C ILE A 51 3.10 5.57 -20.26
N LEU A 52 1.97 6.25 -20.06
CA LEU A 52 0.74 6.04 -20.83
C LEU A 52 0.95 6.29 -22.33
N GLN A 53 1.62 7.38 -22.70
CA GLN A 53 1.98 7.68 -24.10
C GLN A 53 2.83 6.56 -24.70
N LYS A 54 3.82 6.06 -23.94
CA LYS A 54 4.70 5.00 -24.41
C LYS A 54 3.96 3.68 -24.63
N ILE A 55 3.01 3.35 -23.75
CA ILE A 55 2.13 2.18 -23.93
C ILE A 55 1.25 2.38 -25.17
N LYS A 56 0.59 3.54 -25.31
CA LYS A 56 -0.25 3.87 -26.48
C LYS A 56 0.50 3.71 -27.81
N HIS A 57 1.77 4.11 -27.87
CA HIS A 57 2.58 3.98 -29.09
C HIS A 57 3.12 2.57 -29.36
N LYS A 58 3.46 1.81 -28.31
CA LYS A 58 4.10 0.49 -28.46
C LYS A 58 3.10 -0.67 -28.49
N ASP A 59 2.01 -0.55 -27.73
CA ASP A 59 0.98 -1.56 -27.58
C ASP A 59 -0.40 -0.89 -27.39
N PRO A 60 -1.05 -0.50 -28.50
CA PRO A 60 -2.37 0.12 -28.45
C PRO A 60 -3.44 -0.77 -27.80
N ALA A 61 -3.37 -2.09 -27.99
CA ALA A 61 -4.37 -3.01 -27.44
C ALA A 61 -4.32 -3.06 -25.90
N GLN A 62 -3.12 -3.01 -25.32
CA GLN A 62 -2.95 -2.90 -23.89
C GLN A 62 -3.43 -1.54 -23.36
N TYR A 63 -3.19 -0.45 -24.09
CA TYR A 63 -3.69 0.88 -23.75
C TYR A 63 -5.23 0.90 -23.71
N SER A 64 -5.89 0.39 -24.74
CA SER A 64 -7.36 0.30 -24.78
C SER A 64 -7.93 -0.58 -23.66
N SER A 65 -7.24 -1.67 -23.31
CA SER A 65 -7.64 -2.55 -22.21
C SER A 65 -7.53 -1.85 -20.85
N LEU A 66 -6.51 -1.01 -20.67
CA LEU A 66 -6.36 -0.20 -19.47
C LEU A 66 -7.50 0.80 -19.33
N LEU A 67 -7.85 1.52 -20.40
CA LEU A 67 -8.96 2.46 -20.40
C LEU A 67 -10.31 1.80 -20.12
N LYS A 68 -10.58 0.65 -20.75
CA LYS A 68 -11.77 -0.16 -20.45
C LYS A 68 -11.83 -0.63 -18.99
N SER A 69 -10.69 -0.91 -18.36
CA SER A 69 -10.67 -1.38 -16.96
C SER A 69 -11.10 -0.31 -15.96
N ILE A 70 -11.05 0.97 -16.35
CA ILE A 70 -11.47 2.12 -15.55
C ILE A 70 -12.72 2.81 -16.11
N ASP A 71 -13.43 2.17 -17.06
CA ASP A 71 -14.65 2.69 -17.70
C ASP A 71 -14.46 4.04 -18.41
N VAL A 72 -13.27 4.26 -19.00
CA VAL A 72 -12.97 5.46 -19.79
C VAL A 72 -12.99 5.13 -21.29
N ASP A 73 -13.76 5.90 -22.06
CA ASP A 73 -13.79 5.79 -23.52
C ASP A 73 -12.58 6.49 -24.16
N GLU A 74 -11.98 5.86 -25.17
CA GLU A 74 -10.82 6.40 -25.90
C GLU A 74 -11.09 7.74 -26.63
N ASP A 75 -12.35 7.98 -26.96
CA ASP A 75 -12.84 9.18 -27.65
C ASP A 75 -13.34 10.27 -26.68
N ALA A 76 -13.21 10.07 -25.37
CA ALA A 76 -13.58 11.07 -24.38
C ALA A 76 -12.66 12.32 -24.53
N PRO A 77 -13.22 13.54 -24.62
CA PRO A 77 -12.40 14.74 -24.70
C PRO A 77 -11.47 14.83 -23.49
N GLU A 78 -10.18 15.11 -23.73
CA GLU A 78 -9.11 15.14 -22.71
C GLU A 78 -9.43 16.06 -21.49
N GLU A 79 -10.38 16.99 -21.61
CA GLU A 79 -10.84 17.86 -20.52
C GLU A 79 -11.77 17.20 -19.48
N LEU A 80 -12.43 16.08 -19.79
CA LEU A 80 -13.40 15.46 -18.87
C LEU A 80 -12.80 14.39 -17.95
N ALA A 81 -11.61 13.88 -18.22
CA ALA A 81 -10.98 12.78 -17.46
C ALA A 81 -10.15 13.25 -16.24
N ILE A 82 -10.03 14.57 -16.01
CA ILE A 82 -9.22 15.14 -14.92
C ILE A 82 -10.07 15.53 -13.69
N PHE A 83 -11.41 15.52 -13.78
CA PHE A 83 -12.29 16.08 -12.73
C PHE A 83 -13.52 15.24 -12.32
N SER A 84 -13.49 13.92 -12.49
CA SER A 84 -14.49 13.01 -11.88
C SER A 84 -13.80 11.94 -11.05
#